data_AF-A0A161ZLX5-F1
#
_entry.id   AF-A0A161ZLX5-F1
#
_cell.length_a   1.000
_cell.length_b   1.000
_cell.length_c   1.000
_cell.angle_alpha   90.00
_cell.angle_beta   90.00
_cell.angle_gamma   90.00
#
_symmetry.space_group_name_H-M   'P 1'
#
loop_
_entity.id
_entity.type
_entity.pdbx_description
1 polymer ?
#
loop_
_entity_poly.entity_id
_entity_poly.type
_entity_poly.pdbx_seq_one_letter_code
_entity_poly.pdbx_strand_id
1 'polypeptide(L)'
;MRIPIEAAPTGETRRWYKWLGLFVLVANVGLVAVFGLQELSATGQLVQFCIALAAGVLLILSSFDLPWGVEWYRLAGAGYVCLASLFLFSGVDDGLWMLFVGIVGALTIGLFGFDLALGGRFFRVNTDA
;
A
#
# COMPACT_ATOMS: atom_id res chain seq x y z
N MET A 1 15.71 28.41 -17.91
CA MET A 1 14.46 27.76 -18.38
C MET A 1 13.88 26.96 -17.23
N ARG A 2 12.67 27.31 -16.74
CA ARG A 2 11.92 26.44 -15.83
C ARG A 2 11.10 25.50 -16.71
N ILE A 3 11.37 24.21 -16.62
CA ILE A 3 10.58 23.18 -17.30
C ILE A 3 9.16 23.28 -16.73
N PRO A 4 8.11 23.44 -17.56
CA PRO A 4 6.74 23.38 -17.08
C PRO A 4 6.51 21.96 -16.56
N ILE A 5 6.32 21.85 -15.25
CA ILE A 5 6.00 20.58 -14.59
C ILE A 5 4.51 20.41 -14.81
N GLU A 6 4.13 19.54 -15.76
CA GLU A 6 2.76 19.07 -15.87
C GLU A 6 2.37 18.41 -14.53
N ALA A 7 1.51 19.09 -13.77
CA ALA A 7 0.86 18.48 -12.63
C ALA A 7 0.00 17.33 -13.18
N ALA A 8 0.36 16.10 -12.83
CA ALA A 8 -0.42 14.93 -13.23
C ALA A 8 -1.89 15.12 -12.78
N PRO A 9 -2.88 14.84 -13.65
CA PRO A 9 -4.29 15.01 -13.33
C PRO A 9 -4.66 14.12 -12.12
N THR A 10 -4.89 14.76 -10.99
CA THR A 10 -5.03 14.17 -9.64
C THR A 10 -6.37 13.49 -9.37
N GLY A 11 -7.38 13.72 -10.21
CA GLY A 11 -8.65 13.00 -10.12
C GLY A 11 -8.49 11.50 -10.42
N GLU A 12 -7.49 11.12 -11.22
CA GLU A 12 -7.19 9.73 -11.55
C GLU A 12 -6.39 9.03 -10.44
N THR A 13 -5.50 9.75 -9.73
CA THR A 13 -4.66 9.17 -8.68
C THR A 13 -5.47 8.73 -7.46
N ARG A 14 -6.44 9.54 -6.99
CA ARG A 14 -7.34 9.13 -5.90
C ARG A 14 -8.19 7.91 -6.25
N ARG A 15 -8.66 7.82 -7.50
CA ARG A 15 -9.42 6.65 -8.00
C ARG A 15 -8.55 5.40 -8.08
N TRP A 16 -7.27 5.56 -8.44
CA TRP A 16 -6.34 4.45 -8.53
C TRP A 16 -6.09 3.78 -7.17
N TYR A 17 -6.00 4.54 -6.07
CA TYR A 17 -5.84 3.95 -4.74
C TYR A 17 -7.04 3.09 -4.32
N LYS A 18 -8.26 3.47 -4.73
CA LYS A 18 -9.47 2.65 -4.51
C LYS A 18 -9.34 1.30 -5.21
N TRP A 19 -8.92 1.30 -6.48
CA TRP A 19 -8.75 0.07 -7.26
C TRP A 19 -7.61 -0.78 -6.74
N LEU A 20 -6.49 -0.16 -6.36
CA LEU A 20 -5.36 -0.84 -5.73
C LEU A 20 -5.78 -1.50 -4.41
N GLY A 21 -6.46 -0.75 -3.53
CA GLY A 21 -6.95 -1.28 -2.27
C GLY A 21 -7.97 -2.41 -2.47
N LEU A 22 -8.89 -2.26 -3.43
CA LEU A 22 -9.85 -3.31 -3.79
C LEU A 22 -9.13 -4.56 -4.31
N PHE A 23 -8.14 -4.39 -5.19
CA PHE A 23 -7.32 -5.47 -5.71
C PHE A 23 -6.62 -6.22 -4.57
N VAL A 24 -6.00 -5.50 -3.62
CA VAL A 24 -5.35 -6.08 -2.46
C VAL A 24 -6.34 -6.90 -1.62
N LEU A 25 -7.53 -6.37 -1.36
CA LEU A 25 -8.56 -7.10 -0.60
C LEU A 25 -9.04 -8.36 -1.34
N VAL A 26 -9.35 -8.24 -2.63
CA VAL A 26 -9.81 -9.37 -3.45
C VAL A 26 -8.73 -10.44 -3.57
N ALA A 27 -7.47 -10.05 -3.76
CA ALA A 27 -6.36 -10.99 -3.80
C ALA A 27 -6.20 -11.73 -2.47
N ASN A 28 -6.28 -11.03 -1.33
CA ASN A 28 -6.18 -11.67 -0.01
C ASN A 28 -7.34 -12.63 0.27
N VAL A 29 -8.58 -12.21 0.00
CA VAL A 29 -9.75 -13.08 0.17
C VAL A 29 -9.70 -14.26 -0.80
N GLY A 30 -9.25 -14.05 -2.04
CA GLY A 30 -9.06 -15.09 -3.04
C GLY A 30 -8.02 -16.12 -2.62
N LEU A 31 -6.89 -15.69 -2.07
CA LEU A 31 -5.88 -16.59 -1.51
C LEU A 31 -6.46 -17.45 -0.39
N VAL A 32 -7.19 -16.84 0.55
CA VAL A 32 -7.84 -17.58 1.64
C VAL A 32 -8.91 -18.55 1.11
N ALA A 33 -9.64 -18.17 0.06
CA ALA A 33 -10.64 -19.04 -0.56
C ALA A 33 -10.02 -20.24 -1.28
N VAL A 34 -8.83 -20.07 -1.88
CA VAL A 34 -8.11 -21.13 -2.62
C VAL A 34 -7.36 -22.07 -1.67
N PHE A 35 -6.63 -21.52 -0.71
CA PHE A 35 -5.75 -22.29 0.19
C PHE A 35 -6.47 -22.74 1.48
N GLY A 36 -7.59 -22.10 1.83
CA GLY A 36 -8.39 -22.40 3.01
C GLY A 36 -7.87 -21.75 4.29
N LEU A 37 -8.74 -21.65 5.30
CA LEU A 37 -8.44 -21.03 6.61
C LEU A 37 -7.39 -21.81 7.43
N GLN A 38 -7.13 -23.06 7.08
CA GLN A 38 -6.13 -23.91 7.73
C GLN A 38 -4.69 -23.39 7.55
N GLU A 39 -4.42 -22.70 6.44
CA GLU A 39 -3.17 -21.99 6.16
C GLU A 39 -3.08 -20.63 6.87
N LEU A 40 -4.05 -20.26 7.71
CA LEU A 40 -3.97 -19.10 8.61
C LEU A 40 -3.70 -19.53 10.06
N SER A 41 -3.42 -20.82 10.29
CA SER A 41 -3.22 -21.37 11.63
C SER A 41 -1.91 -20.89 12.29
N ALA A 42 -0.91 -20.50 11.49
CA ALA A 42 0.30 -19.89 12.03
C ALA A 42 0.07 -18.41 12.34
N THR A 43 0.45 -17.98 13.54
CA THR A 43 0.34 -16.59 14.02
C THR A 43 0.93 -15.57 13.02
N GLY A 44 2.02 -15.93 12.34
CA GLY A 44 2.66 -15.07 11.34
C GLY A 44 1.79 -14.80 10.10
N GLN A 45 1.13 -15.83 9.57
CA GLN A 45 0.22 -15.72 8.42
C GLN A 45 -1.04 -14.91 8.79
N LEU A 46 -1.55 -15.09 10.02
CA LEU A 46 -2.68 -14.31 10.53
C LEU A 46 -2.34 -12.82 10.65
N VAL A 47 -1.16 -12.49 11.17
CA VAL A 47 -0.68 -11.10 11.25
C VAL A 47 -0.52 -10.50 9.84
N GLN A 48 0.09 -11.24 8.91
CA GLN A 48 0.19 -10.79 7.51
C GLN A 48 -1.19 -10.53 6.91
N PHE A 49 -2.14 -11.44 7.09
CA PHE A 49 -3.50 -11.27 6.59
C PHE A 49 -4.18 -10.01 7.17
N CYS A 50 -4.05 -9.78 8.48
CA CYS A 50 -4.57 -8.56 9.12
C CYS A 50 -3.92 -7.28 8.57
N ILE A 51 -2.60 -7.29 8.38
CA ILE A 51 -1.87 -6.15 7.78
C ILE A 51 -2.35 -5.90 6.35
N ALA A 52 -2.63 -6.96 5.58
CA ALA A 52 -3.11 -6.84 4.22
C ALA A 52 -4.53 -6.30 4.10
N LEU A 53 -5.41 -6.72 5.01
CA LEU A 53 -6.73 -6.14 5.15
C LEU A 53 -6.62 -4.65 5.51
N ALA A 54 -5.79 -4.31 6.49
CA ALA A 54 -5.55 -2.92 6.87
C ALA A 54 -5.01 -2.09 5.68
N ALA A 55 -4.05 -2.62 4.92
CA ALA A 55 -3.51 -1.95 3.74
C ALA A 55 -4.60 -1.65 2.71
N GLY A 56 -5.40 -2.66 2.36
CA GLY A 56 -6.49 -2.52 1.38
C GLY A 56 -7.55 -1.53 1.84
N VAL A 57 -7.95 -1.60 3.11
CA VAL A 57 -8.94 -0.67 3.70
C VAL A 57 -8.40 0.75 3.73
N LEU A 58 -7.15 0.98 4.17
CA LEU A 58 -6.54 2.31 4.21
C LEU A 58 -6.43 2.93 2.82
N LEU A 59 -6.07 2.15 1.81
CA LEU A 59 -6.03 2.60 0.41
C LEU A 59 -7.43 2.96 -0.12
N ILE A 60 -8.46 2.17 0.20
CA ILE A 60 -9.84 2.49 -0.19
C ILE A 60 -10.32 3.75 0.54
N LEU A 61 -10.06 3.85 1.84
CA LEU A 61 -10.42 5.01 2.67
C LEU A 61 -9.73 6.29 2.19
N SER A 62 -8.50 6.19 1.66
CA SER A 62 -7.80 7.33 1.06
C SER A 62 -8.49 7.91 -0.17
N SER A 63 -9.47 7.22 -0.75
CA SER A 63 -10.26 7.72 -1.88
C SER A 63 -11.52 8.47 -1.45
N PHE A 64 -11.82 8.54 -0.16
CA PHE A 64 -12.99 9.23 0.38
C PHE A 64 -12.58 10.42 1.24
N ASP A 65 -13.40 11.47 1.22
CA ASP A 65 -13.26 12.57 2.16
C ASP A 65 -13.85 12.17 3.51
N LEU A 66 -12.99 12.13 4.51
CA LEU A 66 -13.26 11.50 5.80
C LEU A 66 -13.49 12.59 6.87
N PRO A 67 -14.54 12.49 7.72
CA PRO A 67 -14.95 13.55 8.67
C PRO A 67 -14.00 13.81 9.87
N TRP A 68 -12.85 13.15 9.93
CA TRP A 68 -11.94 13.03 11.08
C TRP A 68 -10.69 13.92 10.91
N GLY A 69 -10.65 14.77 9.88
CA GLY A 69 -9.56 15.70 9.64
C GLY A 69 -8.23 15.04 9.24
N VAL A 70 -8.25 13.79 8.79
CA VAL A 70 -7.07 13.10 8.27
C VAL A 70 -7.00 13.30 6.77
N GLU A 71 -5.88 13.86 6.30
CA GLU A 71 -5.64 14.09 4.89
C GLU A 71 -5.51 12.77 4.14
N TRP A 72 -6.14 12.69 2.96
CA TRP A 72 -6.27 11.47 2.17
C TRP A 72 -4.92 10.80 1.87
N TYR A 73 -3.89 11.59 1.59
CA TYR A 73 -2.56 11.11 1.28
C TYR A 73 -1.88 10.45 2.49
N ARG A 74 -2.26 10.81 3.72
CA ARG A 74 -1.73 10.18 4.93
C ARG A 74 -2.24 8.76 5.06
N LEU A 75 -3.50 8.54 4.71
CA LEU A 75 -4.12 7.22 4.68
C LEU A 75 -3.57 6.37 3.55
N ALA A 76 -3.41 6.94 2.35
CA ALA A 76 -2.77 6.25 1.24
C ALA A 76 -1.34 5.82 1.63
N GLY A 77 -0.56 6.72 2.24
CA GLY A 77 0.81 6.46 2.65
C GLY A 77 0.90 5.36 3.70
N ALA A 78 0.03 5.38 4.70
CA ALA A 78 -0.10 4.29 5.68
C ALA A 78 -0.43 2.95 5.00
N GLY A 79 -1.33 2.96 4.01
CA GLY A 79 -1.64 1.78 3.20
C GLY A 79 -0.42 1.21 2.45
N TYR A 80 0.41 2.07 1.86
CA TYR A 80 1.68 1.68 1.23
C TYR A 80 2.70 1.11 2.22
N VAL A 81 2.79 1.67 3.43
CA VAL A 81 3.68 1.13 4.48
C VAL A 81 3.21 -0.27 4.92
N CYS A 82 1.90 -0.49 5.02
CA CYS A 82 1.35 -1.82 5.28
C CYS A 82 1.68 -2.79 4.13
N LEU A 83 1.56 -2.37 2.87
CA LEU A 83 1.97 -3.19 1.71
C LEU A 83 3.46 -3.54 1.73
N ALA A 84 4.33 -2.57 2.03
CA ALA A 84 5.77 -2.81 2.14
C ALA A 84 6.09 -3.85 3.21
N SER A 85 5.39 -3.79 4.34
CA SER A 85 5.54 -4.74 5.44
C SER A 85 5.18 -6.17 5.00
N LEU A 86 4.13 -6.35 4.20
CA LEU A 86 3.76 -7.66 3.65
C LEU A 86 4.87 -8.28 2.79
N PHE A 87 5.47 -7.49 1.91
CA PHE A 87 6.54 -7.98 1.04
C PHE A 87 7.76 -8.44 1.85
N LEU A 88 8.11 -7.74 2.93
CA LEU A 88 9.21 -8.13 3.82
C LEU A 88 8.96 -9.47 4.53
N PHE A 89 7.71 -9.72 4.94
CA PHE A 89 7.38 -10.95 5.64
C PHE A 89 7.12 -12.16 4.71
N SER A 90 6.82 -11.94 3.42
CA SER A 90 6.56 -13.03 2.46
C SER A 90 7.83 -13.67 1.87
N GLY A 91 8.94 -12.94 1.78
CA GLY A 91 10.13 -13.38 1.04
C GLY A 91 11.18 -14.16 1.83
N VAL A 92 10.92 -14.52 3.09
CA VAL A 92 11.93 -15.10 3.99
C VAL A 92 12.34 -16.51 3.57
N ASP A 93 11.45 -17.26 2.92
CA ASP A 93 11.67 -18.66 2.54
C ASP A 93 12.01 -18.86 1.05
N ASP A 94 11.88 -17.82 0.23
CA ASP A 94 12.25 -17.85 -1.19
C ASP A 94 13.71 -17.42 -1.34
N GLY A 95 14.55 -18.27 -1.93
CA GLY A 95 16.02 -18.15 -1.94
C GLY A 95 16.59 -16.74 -2.21
N LEU A 96 17.83 -16.50 -1.79
CA LEU A 96 18.48 -15.17 -1.64
C LEU A 96 18.18 -14.10 -2.69
N TRP A 97 18.03 -14.47 -3.97
CA TRP A 97 17.67 -13.54 -5.04
C TRP A 97 16.25 -12.97 -4.88
N MET A 98 15.27 -13.82 -4.57
CA MET A 98 13.87 -13.42 -4.43
C MET A 98 13.67 -12.64 -3.13
N LEU A 99 14.39 -13.01 -2.07
CA LEU A 99 14.52 -12.20 -0.86
C LEU A 99 15.07 -10.80 -1.16
N PHE A 100 16.14 -10.68 -1.96
CA PHE A 100 16.72 -9.39 -2.33
C PHE A 100 15.74 -8.51 -3.11
N VAL A 101 15.08 -9.08 -4.13
CA VAL A 101 14.05 -8.36 -4.90
C VAL A 101 12.88 -7.94 -4.01
N GLY A 102 12.45 -8.81 -3.10
CA GLY A 102 11.39 -8.52 -2.13
C GLY A 102 11.76 -7.37 -1.19
N ILE A 103 12.99 -7.36 -0.66
CA ILE A 103 13.50 -6.29 0.21
C ILE A 103 13.58 -4.96 -0.55
N VAL A 104 14.17 -4.95 -1.75
CA VAL A 104 14.30 -3.72 -2.55
C VAL A 104 12.93 -3.18 -2.94
N GLY A 105 12.01 -4.06 -3.34
CA GLY A 105 10.62 -3.69 -3.64
C GLY A 105 9.90 -3.11 -2.42
N ALA A 106 9.98 -3.79 -1.28
CA ALA A 106 9.38 -3.33 -0.03
C ALA A 106 9.95 -1.98 0.42
N LEU A 107 11.26 -1.78 0.35
CA LEU A 107 11.89 -0.51 0.69
C LEU A 107 11.42 0.61 -0.25
N THR A 108 11.29 0.34 -1.54
CA THR A 108 10.81 1.34 -2.52
C THR A 108 9.37 1.74 -2.24
N ILE A 109 8.48 0.76 -2.04
CA ILE A 109 7.06 0.95 -1.70
C ILE A 109 6.93 1.66 -0.35
N GLY A 110 7.73 1.26 0.64
CA GLY A 110 7.74 1.81 1.98
C GLY A 110 8.21 3.25 2.02
N LEU A 111 9.32 3.58 1.35
CA LEU A 111 9.82 4.95 1.23
C LEU A 111 8.81 5.85 0.53
N PHE A 112 8.17 5.36 -0.54
CA PHE A 112 7.09 6.08 -1.19
C PHE A 112 5.92 6.32 -0.24
N GLY A 113 5.47 5.29 0.49
CA GLY A 113 4.39 5.41 1.47
C GLY A 113 4.70 6.36 2.62
N PHE A 114 5.93 6.32 3.16
CA PHE A 114 6.39 7.22 4.21
C PHE A 114 6.46 8.67 3.72
N ASP A 115 7.02 8.91 2.54
CA ASP A 115 7.06 10.26 1.98
C ASP A 115 5.65 10.80 1.72
N LEU A 116 4.78 9.97 1.14
CA LEU A 116 3.37 10.30 0.95
C LEU A 116 2.71 10.67 2.29
N ALA A 117 2.91 9.85 3.33
CA ALA A 117 2.32 10.08 4.66
C ALA A 117 2.84 11.35 5.35
N LEU A 118 4.05 11.79 5.01
CA LEU A 118 4.68 13.00 5.52
C LEU A 118 4.39 14.25 4.65
N GLY A 119 3.58 14.12 3.60
CA GLY A 119 3.17 15.24 2.74
C GLY A 119 3.96 15.38 1.43
N GLY A 120 4.65 14.34 0.97
CA GLY A 120 5.19 14.24 -0.39
C GLY A 120 6.36 15.18 -0.68
N ARG A 121 7.37 15.23 0.20
CA ARG A 121 8.53 16.13 0.04
C ARG A 121 9.45 15.68 -1.10
N PHE A 122 9.61 14.37 -1.28
CA PHE A 122 10.51 13.80 -2.28
C PHE A 122 9.78 13.43 -3.58
N PHE A 123 8.59 12.84 -3.44
CA PHE A 123 7.64 12.57 -4.51
C PHE A 123 6.52 13.60 -4.37
N ARG A 124 6.70 14.77 -5.00
CA ARG A 124 5.74 15.89 -4.94
C ARG A 124 4.35 15.42 -5.36
N VAL A 125 3.51 15.14 -4.37
CA VAL A 125 2.10 14.81 -4.56
C VAL A 125 1.34 16.11 -4.48
N ASN A 126 0.56 16.41 -5.50
CA ASN A 126 -0.24 17.62 -5.53
C ASN A 126 -1.40 17.44 -4.53
N THR A 127 -1.24 18.01 -3.33
CA THR A 127 -2.17 17.90 -2.20
C THR A 127 -3.43 18.73 -2.39
N ASP A 128 -3.39 19.70 -3.30
CA ASP A 128 -4.37 20.78 -3.43
C ASP A 128 -5.45 20.48 -4.50
N ALA A 129 -5.69 19.21 -4.81
CA ALA A 129 -6.63 18.81 -5.85
C ALA A 129 -7.62 17.71 -5.44
#